data_AF-A0A7S0C5G8-F1
#
_entry.id   AF-A0A7S0C5G8-F1
#
_cell.length_a   1.000
_cell.length_b   1.000
_cell.length_c   1.000
_cell.angle_alpha   90.00
_cell.angle_beta   90.00
_cell.angle_gamma   90.00
#
_symmetry.space_group_name_H-M   'P 1'
#
loop_
_entity.id
_entity.type
_entity.pdbx_description
1 polymer ?
#
loop_
_entity_poly.entity_id
_entity_poly.type
_entity_poly.pdbx_seq_one_letter_code
_entity_poly.pdbx_strand_id
1 'polypeptide(L)'
;MGDAKFEIGSIVGSPSNMKSKKLKGGGIIYAQILKSVGTGSLKLKLAGIKLKNIEGFLKKSDPFFEIYRKSDGKNSAWDSVFRSNVCKSNLDPVWEEENFSLSVLCDGDLDRAIKISVFDHEGDGDHDHMGSIETTVNVLISAKRAGAHDFSHAFALGKKHKDKNLIVVDQASVSGIQASDKLSTYMESLSVDSPNFPKVHSPIAPKIPTAHSSSLAPMVRGGPTFVDYIGGGCELNMCVAIDFTGSNGDPRKPGTLHHISSNGDKNDYEKAISALGSLLANYDSDQKYPVWGFGAKYEGVVHHAFQCGTSPQCSGVDGVLQAYRHVFQTGLIMSRPTDFTEVIQVASAFAQSDLDAAQVKGKQSYTVLLIFSDGSVSDVVKTGAILDQVSNSPLSIVIVGIGDDGFSEMKFLDDRTGAGPYRDIVHFVEFNSYKHSKEAFTSATLSELPNQLVNFFQSREMSPLPRTAIDLSQVTVDDEDEEEIDLSLDFGSEEEIVVSGGYMQNGF
;
A
#
# COMPACT_ATOMS: atom_id res chain seq x y z
N MET A 1 -23.68 12.89 -2.29
CA MET A 1 -23.16 12.59 -3.64
C MET A 1 -22.86 11.11 -3.81
N GLY A 2 -22.55 10.37 -2.75
CA GLY A 2 -22.42 8.90 -2.77
C GLY A 2 -21.20 8.48 -1.96
N ASP A 3 -20.94 7.18 -1.90
CA ASP A 3 -19.77 6.56 -1.32
C ASP A 3 -19.07 5.68 -2.38
N ALA A 4 -17.76 5.52 -2.25
CA ALA A 4 -16.97 4.64 -3.12
C ALA A 4 -15.91 3.91 -2.29
N LYS A 5 -15.80 2.60 -2.51
CA LYS A 5 -14.81 1.74 -1.87
C LYS A 5 -13.74 1.36 -2.89
N PHE A 6 -12.48 1.50 -2.50
CA PHE A 6 -11.33 1.11 -3.32
C PHE A 6 -10.45 0.11 -2.56
N GLU A 7 -10.00 -0.93 -3.25
CA GLU A 7 -8.99 -1.85 -2.70
C GLU A 7 -7.60 -1.30 -2.99
N ILE A 8 -6.76 -1.18 -1.96
CA ILE A 8 -5.40 -0.64 -2.06
C ILE A 8 -4.59 -1.37 -3.14
N GLY A 9 -4.65 -2.71 -3.16
CA GLY A 9 -3.93 -3.52 -4.14
C GLY A 9 -4.32 -3.18 -5.58
N SER A 10 -5.61 -3.03 -5.85
CA SER A 10 -6.14 -2.64 -7.16
C SER A 10 -5.68 -1.26 -7.61
N ILE A 11 -5.52 -0.30 -6.67
CA ILE A 11 -4.98 1.03 -6.98
C ILE A 11 -3.48 0.95 -7.23
N VAL A 12 -2.71 0.14 -6.48
CA VAL A 12 -1.26 0.01 -6.71
C VAL A 12 -0.97 -0.64 -8.06
N GLY A 13 -1.77 -1.62 -8.49
CA GLY A 13 -1.61 -2.30 -9.77
C GLY A 13 -2.11 -1.52 -10.99
N SER A 14 -2.89 -0.46 -10.79
CA SER A 14 -3.43 0.33 -11.90
C SER A 14 -2.42 1.34 -12.47
N PRO A 15 -2.60 1.77 -13.73
CA PRO A 15 -1.77 2.82 -14.32
C PRO A 15 -1.70 4.08 -13.44
N SER A 16 -0.48 4.60 -13.26
CA SER A 16 -0.19 5.76 -12.39
C SER A 16 -0.61 5.60 -10.92
N ASN A 17 -0.82 4.36 -10.48
CA ASN A 17 -1.34 3.97 -9.18
C ASN A 17 -2.65 4.71 -8.83
N MET A 18 -3.55 4.84 -9.81
CA MET A 18 -4.80 5.60 -9.68
C MET A 18 -5.99 4.79 -10.20
N LYS A 19 -7.10 4.81 -9.46
CA LYS A 19 -8.40 4.33 -9.93
C LYS A 19 -9.46 5.41 -9.81
N SER A 20 -10.55 5.26 -10.55
CA SER A 20 -11.70 6.15 -10.42
C SER A 20 -13.02 5.37 -10.37
N LYS A 21 -13.95 5.86 -9.55
CA LYS A 21 -15.31 5.30 -9.42
C LYS A 21 -16.35 6.40 -9.55
N LYS A 22 -17.42 6.10 -10.28
CA LYS A 22 -18.60 6.97 -10.36
C LYS A 22 -19.43 6.85 -9.08
N LEU A 23 -20.08 7.94 -8.66
CA LEU A 23 -20.95 7.94 -7.47
C LEU A 23 -22.45 7.92 -7.84
N LYS A 24 -23.28 7.22 -7.05
CA LYS A 24 -24.76 7.20 -7.16
C LYS A 24 -25.41 8.56 -7.36
N GLY A 25 -24.97 9.56 -6.60
CA GLY A 25 -25.52 10.93 -6.63
C GLY A 25 -24.87 11.84 -7.66
N GLY A 26 -24.06 11.31 -8.56
CA GLY A 26 -23.30 12.06 -9.57
C GLY A 26 -21.91 12.48 -9.09
N GLY A 27 -20.97 12.56 -10.03
CA GLY A 27 -19.55 12.83 -9.77
C GLY A 27 -18.67 11.58 -9.91
N ILE A 28 -17.35 11.79 -9.95
CA ILE A 28 -16.33 10.75 -10.03
C ILE A 28 -15.33 10.98 -8.89
N ILE A 29 -15.03 9.95 -8.11
CA ILE A 29 -13.93 9.97 -7.14
C ILE A 29 -12.70 9.35 -7.81
N TYR A 30 -11.57 10.04 -7.72
CA TYR A 30 -10.25 9.52 -8.09
C TYR A 30 -9.49 9.19 -6.80
N ALA A 31 -8.99 7.96 -6.70
CA ALA A 31 -8.13 7.52 -5.62
C ALA A 31 -6.73 7.23 -6.19
N GLN A 32 -5.70 7.87 -5.63
CA GLN A 32 -4.32 7.68 -6.05
C GLN A 32 -3.43 7.31 -4.86
N ILE A 33 -2.55 6.33 -5.07
CA ILE A 33 -1.52 5.94 -4.09
C ILE A 33 -0.17 6.51 -4.51
N LEU A 34 0.34 7.43 -3.70
CA LEU A 34 1.67 7.99 -3.83
C LEU A 34 2.59 7.42 -2.75
N LYS A 35 3.84 7.13 -3.12
CA LYS A 35 4.84 6.72 -2.14
C LYS A 35 5.16 7.92 -1.26
N SER A 36 4.88 7.78 0.03
CA SER A 36 5.23 8.78 1.04
C SER A 36 6.75 8.90 1.15
N VAL A 37 7.32 10.05 0.80
CA VAL A 37 8.69 10.42 1.19
C VAL A 37 8.61 11.01 2.60
N GLY A 38 9.52 10.67 3.52
CA GLY A 38 9.57 11.25 4.88
C GLY A 38 8.44 10.80 5.82
N THR A 39 8.40 9.52 6.20
CA THR A 39 7.41 8.88 7.10
C THR A 39 7.57 9.27 8.58
N GLY A 40 7.60 10.56 8.86
CA GLY A 40 7.58 11.08 10.22
C GLY A 40 6.24 11.71 10.60
N SER A 41 6.11 12.07 11.87
CA SER A 41 4.99 12.82 12.40
C SER A 41 5.44 14.15 13.02
N LEU A 42 4.63 15.19 12.87
CA LEU A 42 4.75 16.45 13.61
C LEU A 42 3.74 16.43 14.75
N LYS A 43 4.23 16.43 15.98
CA LYS A 43 3.42 16.76 17.15
C LYS A 43 3.37 18.28 17.30
N LEU A 44 2.19 18.88 17.23
CA LEU A 44 1.99 20.33 17.23
C LEU A 44 0.86 20.74 18.17
N LYS A 45 1.10 21.82 18.92
CA LYS A 45 0.09 22.50 19.73
C LYS A 45 0.16 24.00 19.49
N LEU A 46 -0.97 24.60 19.14
CA LEU A 46 -1.09 26.03 18.84
C LEU A 46 -1.94 26.73 19.90
N ALA A 47 -1.70 28.04 20.05
CA ALA A 47 -2.58 28.93 20.79
C ALA A 47 -2.77 30.25 20.04
N GLY A 48 -3.99 30.79 20.10
CA GLY A 48 -4.31 32.14 19.66
C GLY A 48 -4.05 33.14 20.79
N ILE A 49 -3.57 34.33 20.46
CA ILE A 49 -3.33 35.42 21.43
C ILE A 49 -3.95 36.71 20.89
N LYS A 50 -4.88 37.28 21.66
CA LYS A 50 -5.62 38.50 21.31
C LYS A 50 -6.18 38.42 19.89
N LEU A 51 -6.83 37.31 19.55
CA LEU A 51 -7.47 37.12 18.26
C LEU A 51 -8.47 38.24 17.98
N LYS A 52 -8.58 38.62 16.71
CA LYS A 52 -9.53 39.66 16.29
C LYS A 52 -10.95 39.14 16.51
N ASN A 53 -11.72 39.79 17.37
CA ASN A 53 -13.16 39.52 17.46
C ASN A 53 -13.85 40.04 16.18
N ILE A 54 -14.59 39.17 15.49
CA ILE A 54 -15.29 39.54 14.25
C ILE A 54 -16.81 39.57 14.39
N GLU A 55 -17.36 39.02 15.47
CA GLU A 55 -18.81 39.03 15.76
C GLU A 55 -19.34 40.36 16.35
N GLY A 56 -18.47 41.36 16.53
CA GLY A 56 -18.84 42.69 17.03
C GLY A 56 -18.76 42.86 18.55
N PHE A 57 -19.48 43.86 19.10
CA PHE A 57 -19.32 44.30 20.51
C PHE A 57 -20.06 43.42 21.53
N LEU A 58 -21.07 42.65 21.11
CA LEU A 58 -21.97 41.92 22.02
C LEU A 58 -21.70 40.42 22.12
N LYS A 59 -20.91 39.86 21.19
CA LYS A 59 -20.55 38.44 21.13
C LYS A 59 -19.04 38.32 20.92
N LYS A 60 -18.45 37.19 21.34
CA LYS A 60 -17.03 36.90 21.15
C LYS A 60 -16.93 35.72 20.22
N SER A 61 -16.04 35.83 19.23
CA SER A 61 -15.70 34.76 18.32
C SER A 61 -15.44 33.42 19.03
N ASP A 62 -15.86 32.36 18.34
CA ASP A 62 -15.72 30.95 18.64
C ASP A 62 -14.62 30.34 17.73
N PRO A 63 -13.33 30.63 17.96
CA PRO A 63 -12.31 30.32 16.97
C PRO A 63 -11.93 28.84 16.86
N PHE A 64 -11.61 28.43 15.64
CA PHE A 64 -10.91 27.20 15.28
C PHE A 64 -9.86 27.49 14.19
N PHE A 65 -8.93 26.57 13.96
CA PHE A 65 -7.97 26.69 12.86
C PHE A 65 -8.04 25.53 11.89
N GLU A 66 -7.60 25.79 10.66
CA GLU A 66 -7.38 24.79 9.63
C GLU A 66 -5.95 24.86 9.10
N ILE A 67 -5.42 23.69 8.74
CA ILE A 67 -4.12 23.59 8.08
C ILE A 67 -4.33 23.14 6.63
N TYR A 68 -3.62 23.79 5.71
CA TYR A 68 -3.68 23.51 4.29
C TYR A 68 -2.31 23.16 3.73
N ARG A 69 -2.28 22.20 2.80
CA ARG A 69 -1.10 21.87 2.00
C ARG A 69 -1.19 22.53 0.62
N LYS A 70 -0.03 22.80 0.01
CA LYS A 70 0.05 23.36 -1.35
C LYS A 70 0.09 22.24 -2.40
N SER A 71 -0.84 22.23 -3.34
CA SER A 71 -0.94 21.26 -4.43
C SER A 71 0.03 21.56 -5.59
N ASP A 72 0.57 20.52 -6.25
CA ASP A 72 1.51 20.61 -7.37
C ASP A 72 0.85 20.87 -8.74
N GLY A 73 -0.47 21.08 -8.78
CA GLY A 73 -1.20 21.38 -10.01
C GLY A 73 -0.90 22.77 -10.58
N LYS A 74 -1.21 22.98 -11.88
CA LYS A 74 -0.99 24.23 -12.63
C LYS A 74 -1.54 25.51 -11.97
N ASN A 75 -2.49 25.38 -11.03
CA ASN A 75 -3.10 26.50 -10.31
C ASN A 75 -2.64 26.66 -8.85
N SER A 76 -1.70 25.84 -8.34
CA SER A 76 -1.19 25.94 -6.95
C SER A 76 -2.31 26.08 -5.89
N ALA A 77 -3.31 25.19 -5.93
CA ALA A 77 -4.43 25.21 -4.99
C ALA A 77 -3.99 24.81 -3.56
N TRP A 78 -4.74 25.27 -2.56
CA TRP A 78 -4.54 24.91 -1.15
C TRP A 78 -5.61 23.90 -0.74
N ASP A 79 -5.20 22.69 -0.37
CA ASP A 79 -6.11 21.63 0.09
C ASP A 79 -6.13 21.62 1.62
N SER A 80 -7.31 21.66 2.24
CA SER A 80 -7.45 21.51 3.69
C SER A 80 -7.10 20.08 4.10
N VAL A 81 -6.18 19.93 5.06
CA VAL A 81 -5.72 18.62 5.56
C VAL A 81 -6.09 18.40 7.03
N PHE A 82 -6.52 19.45 7.74
CA PHE A 82 -6.92 19.37 9.13
C PHE A 82 -7.81 20.54 9.54
N ARG A 83 -8.72 20.29 10.49
CA ARG A 83 -9.54 21.28 11.21
C ARG A 83 -9.54 20.98 12.71
N SER A 84 -9.28 21.98 13.55
CA SER A 84 -9.27 21.85 15.00
C SER A 84 -10.67 21.82 15.61
N ASN A 85 -10.74 21.51 16.91
CA ASN A 85 -11.92 21.79 17.72
C ASN A 85 -12.21 23.31 17.81
N VAL A 86 -13.48 23.65 18.05
CA VAL A 86 -13.96 25.03 18.23
C VAL A 86 -13.85 25.44 19.69
N CYS A 87 -13.23 26.59 19.95
CA CYS A 87 -13.13 27.17 21.29
C CYS A 87 -14.18 28.28 21.49
N LYS A 88 -15.25 28.00 22.23
CA LYS A 88 -16.35 28.95 22.38
C LYS A 88 -15.96 30.22 23.14
N SER A 89 -16.30 31.39 22.56
CA SER A 89 -16.23 32.73 23.11
C SER A 89 -14.86 33.08 23.70
N ASN A 90 -13.80 32.71 22.99
CA ASN A 90 -12.43 32.79 23.48
C ASN A 90 -11.49 33.43 22.45
N LEU A 91 -10.91 34.58 22.77
CA LEU A 91 -9.93 35.27 21.90
C LEU A 91 -8.47 34.93 22.22
N ASP A 92 -8.24 34.09 23.24
CA ASP A 92 -6.95 33.54 23.61
C ASP A 92 -7.05 31.99 23.71
N PRO A 93 -7.50 31.30 22.65
CA PRO A 93 -7.71 29.85 22.68
C PRO A 93 -6.39 29.11 22.77
N VAL A 94 -6.38 28.02 23.55
CA VAL A 94 -5.31 27.01 23.51
C VAL A 94 -5.95 25.75 22.95
N TRP A 95 -5.61 25.41 21.71
CA TRP A 95 -6.16 24.23 21.05
C TRP A 95 -5.47 22.94 21.52
N GLU A 96 -6.09 21.80 21.23
CA GLU A 96 -5.57 20.49 21.59
C GLU A 96 -4.24 20.19 20.87
N GLU A 97 -3.41 19.35 21.50
CA GLU A 97 -2.18 18.87 20.88
C GLU A 97 -2.52 17.77 19.88
N GLU A 98 -1.99 17.89 18.67
CA GLU A 98 -2.30 16.99 17.56
C GLU A 98 -1.04 16.38 16.97
N ASN A 99 -1.17 15.18 16.40
CA ASN A 99 -0.09 14.49 15.69
C ASN A 99 -0.40 14.40 14.20
N PHE A 100 0.38 15.11 13.40
CA PHE A 100 0.20 15.21 11.95
C PHE A 100 1.16 14.29 11.21
N SER A 101 0.66 13.57 10.21
CA SER A 101 1.54 12.90 9.24
C SER A 101 2.25 13.94 8.38
N LEU A 102 3.58 13.90 8.33
CA LEU A 102 4.35 14.84 7.52
C LEU A 102 4.15 14.64 6.03
N SER A 103 3.81 13.43 5.60
CA SER A 103 3.49 13.18 4.20
C SER A 103 2.17 13.81 3.79
N VAL A 104 1.19 13.85 4.69
CA VAL A 104 -0.08 14.55 4.43
C VAL A 104 0.13 16.06 4.48
N LEU A 105 0.90 16.52 5.44
CA LEU A 105 1.08 17.94 5.72
C LEU A 105 1.94 18.65 4.66
N CYS A 106 3.04 18.02 4.25
CA CYS A 106 4.09 18.66 3.45
C CYS A 106 4.83 17.67 2.51
N ASP A 107 4.24 16.52 2.20
CA ASP A 107 4.85 15.45 1.39
C ASP A 107 6.24 15.00 1.91
N GLY A 108 6.46 15.16 3.22
CA GLY A 108 7.73 14.86 3.89
C GLY A 108 8.83 15.91 3.72
N ASP A 109 8.60 16.94 2.91
CA ASP A 109 9.51 18.09 2.79
C ASP A 109 9.17 19.13 3.87
N LEU A 110 10.01 19.20 4.91
CA LEU A 110 9.79 20.09 6.05
C LEU A 110 9.87 21.59 5.71
N ASP A 111 10.40 21.93 4.53
CA ASP A 111 10.49 23.29 4.01
C ASP A 111 9.38 23.61 2.99
N ARG A 112 8.54 22.64 2.66
CA ARG A 112 7.37 22.87 1.81
C ARG A 112 6.36 23.75 2.55
N ALA A 113 5.84 24.75 1.82
CA ALA A 113 4.92 25.72 2.38
C ALA A 113 3.59 25.07 2.79
N ILE A 114 3.17 25.36 4.01
CA ILE A 114 1.86 25.06 4.56
C ILE A 114 1.16 26.37 4.94
N LYS A 115 -0.16 26.38 4.96
CA LYS A 115 -0.95 27.54 5.37
C LYS A 115 -1.80 27.19 6.58
N ILE A 116 -1.77 28.03 7.61
CA ILE A 116 -2.64 27.92 8.79
C ILE A 116 -3.60 29.09 8.77
N SER A 117 -4.90 28.83 8.78
CA SER A 117 -5.94 29.87 8.77
C SER A 117 -6.84 29.70 9.98
N VAL A 118 -7.23 30.81 10.60
CA VAL A 118 -8.14 30.84 11.75
C VAL A 118 -9.48 31.40 11.31
N PHE A 119 -10.54 30.76 11.79
CA PHE A 119 -11.92 31.07 11.46
C PHE A 119 -12.75 31.18 12.72
N ASP A 120 -13.85 31.92 12.61
CA ASP A 120 -14.93 31.99 13.58
C ASP A 120 -16.05 31.04 13.20
N HIS A 121 -16.52 30.23 14.14
CA HIS A 121 -17.51 29.20 13.85
C HIS A 121 -18.93 29.77 13.74
N GLU A 122 -19.43 29.85 12.51
CA GLU A 122 -20.85 30.08 12.22
C GLU A 122 -21.68 28.78 12.13
N GLY A 123 -22.91 28.82 12.64
CA GLY A 123 -23.80 27.65 12.73
C GLY A 123 -24.42 27.18 11.41
N ASP A 124 -24.30 27.98 10.35
CA ASP A 124 -24.77 27.66 8.99
C ASP A 124 -23.68 26.98 8.13
N GLY A 125 -22.44 26.91 8.62
CA GLY A 125 -21.29 26.32 7.94
C GLY A 125 -20.46 27.29 7.11
N ASP A 126 -20.86 28.56 6.98
CA ASP A 126 -20.08 29.60 6.29
C ASP A 126 -19.23 30.39 7.30
N HIS A 127 -18.10 29.79 7.69
CA HIS A 127 -17.28 30.31 8.78
C HIS A 127 -16.48 31.57 8.39
N ASP A 128 -16.53 32.59 9.24
CA ASP A 128 -15.87 33.87 8.95
C ASP A 128 -14.35 33.81 9.16
N HIS A 129 -13.57 34.28 8.18
CA HIS A 129 -12.10 34.22 8.22
C HIS A 129 -11.47 35.32 9.09
N MET A 130 -10.71 34.90 10.12
CA MET A 130 -10.03 35.79 11.07
C MET A 130 -8.60 36.17 10.65
N GLY A 131 -7.97 35.34 9.81
CA GLY A 131 -6.63 35.58 9.24
C GLY A 131 -5.84 34.30 9.02
N SER A 132 -4.68 34.43 8.34
CA SER A 132 -3.88 33.29 7.92
C SER A 132 -2.38 33.58 7.92
N ILE A 133 -1.58 32.53 8.09
CA ILE A 133 -0.13 32.55 7.92
C ILE A 133 0.29 31.47 6.92
N GLU A 134 1.34 31.75 6.16
CA GLU A 134 2.09 30.73 5.41
C GLU A 134 3.41 30.48 6.14
N THR A 135 3.74 29.21 6.33
CA THR A 135 4.90 28.77 7.12
C THR A 135 5.40 27.42 6.63
N THR A 136 6.36 26.81 7.32
CA THR A 136 6.86 25.45 7.06
C THR A 136 6.96 24.68 8.39
N VAL A 137 7.13 23.36 8.32
CA VAL A 137 7.29 22.55 9.54
C VAL A 137 8.57 22.94 10.29
N ASN A 138 9.67 23.18 9.60
CA ASN A 138 10.91 23.66 10.21
C ASN A 138 10.74 25.01 10.94
N VAL A 139 9.97 25.92 10.35
CA VAL A 139 9.67 27.21 10.97
C VAL A 139 8.79 27.03 12.22
N LEU A 140 7.80 26.13 12.20
CA LEU A 140 6.99 25.83 13.38
C LEU A 140 7.83 25.24 14.53
N ILE A 141 8.74 24.31 14.24
CA ILE A 141 9.66 23.74 15.24
C ILE A 141 10.51 24.84 15.87
N SER A 142 11.06 25.71 15.04
CA SER A 142 11.92 26.82 15.48
C SER A 142 11.16 27.89 16.26
N ALA A 143 9.86 28.05 16.00
CA ALA A 143 9.00 29.03 16.65
C ALA A 143 8.38 28.54 17.98
N LYS A 144 8.70 27.32 18.42
CA LYS A 144 8.23 26.80 19.71
C LYS A 144 8.65 27.74 20.84
N ARG A 145 7.67 28.26 21.58
CA ARG A 145 7.94 29.20 22.68
C ARG A 145 8.65 28.53 23.85
N ALA A 146 9.57 29.24 24.49
CA ALA A 146 10.29 28.72 25.67
C ALA A 146 9.42 28.71 26.95
N GLY A 147 8.33 29.49 26.96
CA GLY A 147 7.39 29.56 28.09
C GLY A 147 6.09 30.30 27.73
N ALA A 148 5.11 30.26 28.62
CA ALA A 148 3.74 30.72 28.36
C ALA A 148 3.60 32.23 28.04
N HIS A 149 4.62 33.04 28.33
CA HIS A 149 4.63 34.49 28.08
C HIS A 149 5.68 34.90 27.03
N ASP A 150 6.32 33.94 26.37
CA ASP A 150 7.24 34.21 25.29
C ASP A 150 6.49 34.32 23.95
N PHE A 151 6.51 35.53 23.38
CA PHE A 151 5.86 35.87 22.11
C PHE A 151 6.88 36.27 21.04
N SER A 152 8.18 36.04 21.27
CA SER A 152 9.27 36.45 20.37
C SER A 152 9.16 35.85 18.97
N HIS A 153 8.57 34.66 18.86
CA HIS A 153 8.35 33.92 17.61
C HIS A 153 6.86 33.81 17.22
N ALA A 154 6.01 34.71 17.72
CA ALA A 154 4.58 34.71 17.39
C ALA A 154 4.33 35.07 15.91
N PHE A 155 3.36 34.41 15.28
CA PHE A 155 2.93 34.69 13.92
C PHE A 155 1.73 35.63 13.91
N ALA A 156 1.83 36.75 13.19
CA ALA A 156 0.69 37.65 13.01
C ALA A 156 -0.22 37.18 11.86
N LEU A 157 -1.50 36.98 12.15
CA LEU A 157 -2.51 36.51 11.19
C LEU A 157 -2.94 37.59 10.16
N GLY A 158 -2.41 38.82 10.26
CA GLY A 158 -2.75 39.92 9.37
C GLY A 158 -1.68 41.01 9.26
N LYS A 159 -1.75 41.81 8.18
CA LYS A 159 -0.69 42.77 7.81
C LYS A 159 -0.64 44.07 8.64
N LYS A 160 -1.70 44.42 9.37
CA LYS A 160 -1.89 45.77 9.94
C LYS A 160 -1.53 45.92 11.42
N HIS A 161 -1.45 44.84 12.21
CA HIS A 161 -1.18 44.90 13.64
C HIS A 161 -0.31 43.71 14.07
N LYS A 162 0.99 43.94 14.30
CA LYS A 162 1.97 42.88 14.61
C LYS A 162 1.94 42.43 16.09
N ASP A 163 1.16 43.10 16.94
CA ASP A 163 1.06 42.91 18.38
C ASP A 163 -0.30 42.34 18.85
N LYS A 164 -1.21 42.07 17.90
CA LYS A 164 -2.56 41.52 18.11
C LYS A 164 -2.89 40.53 16.98
N ASN A 165 -3.87 39.66 17.19
CA ASN A 165 -4.25 38.62 16.23
C ASN A 165 -3.10 37.66 15.93
N LEU A 166 -2.56 37.05 16.98
CA LEU A 166 -1.35 36.23 16.90
C LEU A 166 -1.67 34.74 17.04
N ILE A 167 -0.86 33.90 16.41
CA ILE A 167 -0.69 32.48 16.73
C ILE A 167 0.68 32.29 17.38
N VAL A 168 0.73 31.46 18.42
CA VAL A 168 1.96 30.96 19.02
C VAL A 168 2.02 29.44 18.98
N VAL A 169 3.24 28.90 19.00
CA VAL A 169 3.50 27.46 18.98
C VAL A 169 3.91 27.03 20.39
N ASP A 170 3.03 26.28 21.06
CA ASP A 170 3.25 25.74 22.40
C ASP A 170 4.10 24.48 22.37
N GLN A 171 3.88 23.65 21.36
CA GLN A 171 4.62 22.43 21.10
C GLN A 171 4.81 22.28 19.60
N ALA A 172 6.02 21.96 19.18
CA ALA A 172 6.32 21.48 17.84
C ALA A 172 7.53 20.54 17.94
N SER A 173 7.35 19.27 17.58
CA SER A 173 8.43 18.28 17.56
C SER A 173 8.15 17.22 16.50
N VAL A 174 9.18 16.85 15.76
CA VAL A 174 9.09 15.82 14.74
C VAL A 174 9.63 14.49 15.27
N SER A 175 9.00 13.39 14.90
CA SER A 175 9.48 12.03 15.13
C SER A 175 9.42 11.21 13.84
N GLY A 176 10.18 10.12 13.73
CA GLY A 176 10.12 9.22 12.56
C GLY A 176 10.83 9.73 11.29
N ILE A 177 11.60 10.82 11.37
CA ILE A 177 12.55 11.22 10.33
C ILE A 177 13.97 10.88 10.80
N GLN A 178 14.75 10.15 9.98
CA GLN A 178 16.20 10.07 10.14
C GLN A 178 16.76 11.47 9.90
N ALA A 179 17.23 12.13 10.96
CA ALA A 179 17.66 13.52 10.94
C ALA A 179 18.54 13.80 9.71
N SER A 180 18.04 14.62 8.79
CA SER A 180 18.93 15.18 7.77
C SER A 180 19.84 16.19 8.45
N ASP A 181 21.14 16.13 8.16
CA ASP A 181 22.20 16.99 8.73
C ASP A 181 22.04 18.50 8.42
N LYS A 182 20.86 18.98 8.02
CA LYS A 182 20.58 20.40 7.74
C LYS A 182 20.11 21.20 8.95
N LEU A 183 19.74 20.54 10.05
CA LEU A 183 19.31 21.22 11.30
C LEU A 183 20.45 22.01 11.98
N SER A 184 21.71 21.60 11.79
CA SER A 184 22.88 22.30 12.36
C SER A 184 23.21 23.59 11.61
N THR A 185 23.10 23.60 10.28
CA THR A 185 23.45 24.75 9.44
C THR A 185 22.44 25.91 9.56
N TYR A 186 21.17 25.61 9.89
CA TYR A 186 20.14 26.64 10.10
C TYR A 186 20.25 27.32 11.48
N MET A 187 20.72 26.60 12.50
CA MET A 187 20.97 27.18 13.82
C MET A 187 22.18 28.12 13.84
N GLU A 188 23.17 27.93 12.95
CA GLU A 188 24.26 28.90 12.79
C GLU A 188 23.81 30.19 12.06
N SER A 189 22.85 30.11 11.13
CA SER A 189 22.42 31.26 10.31
C SER A 189 21.44 32.22 11.00
N LEU A 190 20.78 31.81 12.08
CA LEU A 190 19.87 32.64 12.88
C LEU A 190 20.59 33.51 13.94
N SER A 191 21.91 33.46 14.02
CA SER A 191 22.71 34.13 15.05
C SER A 191 23.15 35.57 14.70
N VAL A 192 22.52 36.23 13.74
CA VAL A 192 22.88 37.62 13.34
C VAL A 192 21.68 38.58 13.39
N ASP A 193 21.91 39.71 14.07
CA ASP A 193 21.11 40.92 14.31
C ASP A 193 20.10 40.92 15.47
N SER A 194 20.65 41.00 16.70
CA SER A 194 20.00 41.70 17.82
C SER A 194 20.43 43.18 17.87
N PRO A 195 19.51 44.13 18.11
CA PRO A 195 19.85 45.54 18.33
C PRO A 195 20.53 45.77 19.70
N ASN A 196 21.84 45.96 19.64
CA ASN A 196 22.75 46.79 20.47
C ASN A 196 22.32 47.23 21.91
N PHE A 197 23.03 46.72 22.93
CA PHE A 197 23.33 47.41 24.21
C PHE A 197 24.74 47.00 24.73
N PRO A 198 25.43 47.81 25.55
CA PRO A 198 26.90 48.00 25.51
C PRO A 198 27.78 46.90 26.16
N LYS A 199 29.02 46.83 25.64
CA LYS A 199 30.10 45.84 25.87
C LYS A 199 30.81 45.97 27.23
N VAL A 200 31.30 44.83 27.73
CA VAL A 200 32.46 44.71 28.65
C VAL A 200 33.46 43.68 28.09
N HIS A 201 34.75 43.93 28.34
CA HIS A 201 35.96 43.46 27.65
C HIS A 201 36.35 41.97 27.72
N SER A 202 37.10 41.56 26.68
CA SER A 202 37.75 40.27 26.33
C SER A 202 38.85 39.77 27.31
N PRO A 203 39.47 38.55 27.15
CA PRO A 203 40.48 38.25 26.10
C PRO A 203 40.45 36.80 25.49
N ILE A 204 40.56 36.60 24.17
CA ILE A 204 41.72 36.30 23.27
C ILE A 204 42.14 34.80 23.11
N ALA A 205 41.88 34.26 21.89
CA ALA A 205 42.63 33.32 21.01
C ALA A 205 42.83 31.82 21.41
N PRO A 206 43.04 30.86 20.45
CA PRO A 206 43.55 31.01 19.07
C PRO A 206 42.84 30.29 17.89
N LYS A 207 43.26 30.70 16.69
CA LYS A 207 42.93 30.24 15.32
C LYS A 207 43.45 28.82 15.00
N ILE A 208 42.94 28.19 13.92
CA ILE A 208 43.61 27.36 12.86
C ILE A 208 42.52 26.56 12.07
N PRO A 209 42.65 26.17 10.77
CA PRO A 209 42.76 26.95 9.53
C PRO A 209 41.62 26.62 8.51
N THR A 210 41.54 27.38 7.42
CA THR A 210 40.67 27.12 6.25
C THR A 210 41.21 25.99 5.36
N ALA A 211 40.36 25.03 4.93
CA ALA A 211 40.61 24.27 3.71
C ALA A 211 39.36 23.48 3.17
N HIS A 212 39.07 23.74 1.89
CA HIS A 212 38.49 22.86 0.86
C HIS A 212 36.98 22.56 0.83
N SER A 213 36.34 23.22 -0.15
CA SER A 213 35.18 22.76 -0.95
C SER A 213 35.24 21.25 -1.22
N SER A 214 34.35 20.49 -0.59
CA SER A 214 34.03 19.11 -0.97
C SER A 214 32.60 19.04 -1.51
N SER A 215 32.49 18.38 -2.66
CA SER A 215 31.26 18.13 -3.40
C SER A 215 30.20 17.46 -2.54
N LEU A 216 28.95 17.91 -2.69
CA LEU A 216 27.75 17.29 -2.14
C LEU A 216 27.74 15.78 -2.46
N ALA A 217 27.91 14.95 -1.44
CA ALA A 217 27.60 13.53 -1.54
C ALA A 217 26.08 13.37 -1.64
N PRO A 218 25.56 12.43 -2.46
CA PRO A 218 24.13 12.21 -2.56
C PRO A 218 23.59 11.64 -1.24
N MET A 219 22.45 12.19 -0.79
CA MET A 219 21.60 11.63 0.26
C MET A 219 21.43 10.12 0.05
N VAL A 220 21.65 9.32 1.08
CA VAL A 220 21.29 7.91 1.12
C VAL A 220 19.76 7.84 1.04
N ARG A 221 19.22 7.66 -0.18
CA ARG A 221 17.82 7.28 -0.39
C ARG A 221 17.71 5.82 0.06
N GLY A 222 16.68 5.48 0.81
CA GLY A 222 16.27 4.07 0.94
C GLY A 222 16.11 3.47 -0.46
N GLY A 223 16.53 2.22 -0.64
CA GLY A 223 16.51 1.54 -1.95
C GLY A 223 15.12 1.48 -2.58
N PRO A 224 15.03 1.08 -3.87
CA PRO A 224 13.76 0.83 -4.55
C PRO A 224 12.81 -0.05 -3.75
N THR A 225 11.51 0.25 -3.80
CA THR A 225 10.44 -0.53 -3.16
C THR A 225 9.57 -1.22 -4.22
N PHE A 226 8.76 -2.21 -3.81
CA PHE A 226 7.81 -2.89 -4.69
C PHE A 226 6.89 -1.92 -5.45
N VAL A 227 6.34 -0.92 -4.74
CA VAL A 227 5.48 0.12 -5.34
C VAL A 227 6.22 0.97 -6.38
N ASP A 228 7.54 1.11 -6.28
CA ASP A 228 8.32 1.81 -7.30
C ASP A 228 8.41 0.99 -8.59
N TYR A 229 8.62 -0.33 -8.49
CA TYR A 229 8.65 -1.23 -9.65
C TYR A 229 7.28 -1.31 -10.33
N ILE A 230 6.22 -1.59 -9.55
CA ILE A 230 4.86 -1.66 -10.10
C ILE A 230 4.45 -0.31 -10.70
N GLY A 231 4.67 0.80 -9.99
CA GLY A 231 4.36 2.14 -10.50
C GLY A 231 5.21 2.56 -11.72
N GLY A 232 6.36 1.93 -11.93
CA GLY A 232 7.18 2.04 -13.13
C GLY A 232 6.67 1.20 -14.32
N GLY A 233 5.60 0.42 -14.13
CA GLY A 233 5.06 -0.47 -15.16
C GLY A 233 5.74 -1.83 -15.23
N CYS A 234 6.34 -2.30 -14.13
CA CYS A 234 6.73 -3.70 -14.02
C CYS A 234 5.48 -4.59 -14.02
N GLU A 235 5.40 -5.53 -14.95
CA GLU A 235 4.31 -6.50 -15.04
C GLU A 235 4.56 -7.66 -14.05
N LEU A 236 3.53 -8.05 -13.30
CA LEU A 236 3.59 -9.17 -12.36
C LEU A 236 2.74 -10.33 -12.91
N ASN A 237 3.38 -11.26 -13.61
CA ASN A 237 2.73 -12.36 -14.30
C ASN A 237 2.38 -13.48 -13.32
N MET A 238 1.22 -14.13 -13.51
CA MET A 238 0.80 -15.25 -12.66
C MET A 238 0.83 -16.60 -13.41
N CYS A 239 1.41 -17.61 -12.76
CA CYS A 239 1.33 -19.01 -13.13
C CYS A 239 0.62 -19.81 -12.03
N VAL A 240 -0.12 -20.86 -12.39
CA VAL A 240 -0.84 -21.72 -11.44
C VAL A 240 -0.45 -23.18 -11.63
N ALA A 241 -0.13 -23.86 -10.54
CA ALA A 241 0.09 -25.30 -10.48
C ALA A 241 -0.86 -25.94 -9.45
N ILE A 242 -1.60 -26.97 -9.87
CA ILE A 242 -2.64 -27.60 -9.04
C ILE A 242 -2.29 -29.08 -8.83
N ASP A 243 -2.32 -29.49 -7.58
CA ASP A 243 -2.15 -30.89 -7.19
C ASP A 243 -3.36 -31.72 -7.61
N PHE A 244 -3.11 -32.84 -8.30
CA PHE A 244 -4.12 -33.85 -8.63
C PHE A 244 -3.70 -35.25 -8.12
N THR A 245 -2.91 -35.30 -7.04
CA THR A 245 -2.52 -36.54 -6.38
C THR A 245 -3.68 -37.19 -5.64
N GLY A 246 -3.58 -38.50 -5.45
CA GLY A 246 -4.63 -39.32 -4.85
C GLY A 246 -4.90 -39.07 -3.37
N SER A 247 -4.07 -38.30 -2.65
CA SER A 247 -4.32 -37.88 -1.26
C SER A 247 -5.59 -37.04 -1.16
N ASN A 248 -5.88 -36.24 -2.18
CA ASN A 248 -7.05 -35.36 -2.26
C ASN A 248 -8.41 -36.08 -2.24
N GLY A 249 -8.43 -37.39 -2.52
CA GLY A 249 -9.64 -38.21 -2.61
C GLY A 249 -10.41 -38.06 -3.92
N ASP A 250 -11.43 -38.90 -4.10
CA ASP A 250 -12.24 -38.91 -5.33
C ASP A 250 -13.11 -37.64 -5.44
N PRO A 251 -12.98 -36.82 -6.51
CA PRO A 251 -13.71 -35.55 -6.67
C PRO A 251 -15.23 -35.72 -6.79
N ARG A 252 -15.73 -36.95 -6.99
CA ARG A 252 -17.17 -37.25 -7.04
C ARG A 252 -17.77 -37.56 -5.66
N LYS A 253 -16.93 -37.70 -4.64
CA LYS A 253 -17.36 -38.04 -3.28
C LYS A 253 -17.43 -36.77 -2.43
N PRO A 254 -18.58 -36.46 -1.82
CA PRO A 254 -18.67 -35.35 -0.87
C PRO A 254 -17.63 -35.48 0.25
N GLY A 255 -17.02 -34.36 0.62
CA GLY A 255 -16.01 -34.28 1.68
C GLY A 255 -14.56 -34.51 1.24
N THR A 256 -14.31 -34.80 -0.04
CA THR A 256 -12.95 -34.78 -0.61
C THR A 256 -12.55 -33.36 -1.00
N LEU A 257 -11.25 -33.08 -1.09
CA LEU A 257 -10.75 -31.71 -1.28
C LEU A 257 -11.04 -31.17 -2.67
N HIS A 258 -11.14 -32.04 -3.66
CA HIS A 258 -11.58 -31.71 -5.03
C HIS A 258 -13.07 -31.93 -5.28
N HIS A 259 -13.88 -32.11 -4.24
CA HIS A 259 -15.31 -32.34 -4.46
C HIS A 259 -15.92 -31.17 -5.24
N ILE A 260 -16.50 -31.47 -6.41
CA ILE A 260 -17.21 -30.48 -7.22
C ILE A 260 -18.68 -30.57 -6.84
N SER A 261 -19.15 -29.59 -6.07
CA SER A 261 -20.52 -29.60 -5.57
C SER A 261 -21.54 -29.32 -6.66
N SER A 262 -22.66 -30.04 -6.65
CA SER A 262 -23.77 -29.82 -7.59
C SER A 262 -24.59 -28.57 -7.31
N ASN A 263 -24.47 -27.99 -6.10
CA ASN A 263 -25.18 -26.78 -5.70
C ASN A 263 -24.43 -25.48 -6.08
N GLY A 264 -23.23 -25.59 -6.67
CA GLY A 264 -22.40 -24.43 -7.05
C GLY A 264 -21.37 -24.00 -6.01
N ASP A 265 -21.34 -24.61 -4.83
CA ASP A 265 -20.34 -24.29 -3.80
C ASP A 265 -18.93 -24.62 -4.28
N LYS A 266 -18.01 -23.67 -4.07
CA LYS A 266 -16.57 -23.83 -4.34
C LYS A 266 -15.93 -24.69 -3.25
N ASN A 267 -15.09 -25.66 -3.65
CA ASN A 267 -14.17 -26.33 -2.72
C ASN A 267 -13.00 -25.41 -2.33
N ASP A 268 -12.16 -25.87 -1.40
CA ASP A 268 -11.06 -25.08 -0.86
C ASP A 268 -10.01 -24.70 -1.95
N TYR A 269 -9.78 -25.56 -2.95
CA TYR A 269 -8.95 -25.22 -4.13
C TYR A 269 -9.56 -24.06 -4.92
N GLU A 270 -10.85 -24.14 -5.25
CA GLU A 270 -11.54 -23.09 -6.01
C GLU A 270 -11.59 -21.77 -5.23
N LYS A 271 -11.76 -21.83 -3.91
CA LYS A 271 -11.72 -20.66 -3.03
C LYS A 271 -10.33 -20.02 -3.00
N ALA A 272 -9.28 -20.81 -2.81
CA ALA A 272 -7.90 -20.33 -2.76
C ALA A 272 -7.45 -19.75 -4.12
N ILE A 273 -7.74 -20.43 -5.24
CA ILE A 273 -7.50 -19.95 -6.60
C ILE A 273 -8.24 -18.64 -6.86
N SER A 274 -9.52 -18.55 -6.47
CA SER A 274 -10.30 -17.32 -6.64
C SER A 274 -9.68 -16.17 -5.85
N ALA A 275 -9.31 -16.42 -4.58
CA ALA A 275 -8.82 -15.37 -3.70
C ALA A 275 -7.47 -14.79 -4.16
N LEU A 276 -6.48 -15.65 -4.45
CA LEU A 276 -5.15 -15.22 -4.89
C LEU A 276 -5.12 -14.79 -6.36
N GLY A 277 -5.87 -15.49 -7.21
CA GLY A 277 -5.98 -15.17 -8.63
C GLY A 277 -6.53 -13.76 -8.84
N SER A 278 -7.63 -13.40 -8.18
CA SER A 278 -8.21 -12.07 -8.31
C SER A 278 -7.31 -10.96 -7.74
N LEU A 279 -6.50 -11.28 -6.72
CA LEU A 279 -5.54 -10.35 -6.15
C LEU A 279 -4.40 -10.04 -7.12
N LEU A 280 -3.76 -11.09 -7.64
CA LEU A 280 -2.63 -10.96 -8.56
C LEU A 280 -3.04 -10.45 -9.94
N ALA A 281 -4.28 -10.72 -10.37
CA ALA A 281 -4.84 -10.18 -11.61
C ALA A 281 -4.82 -8.64 -11.67
N ASN A 282 -4.78 -7.95 -10.53
CA ASN A 282 -4.64 -6.49 -10.49
C ASN A 282 -3.27 -5.99 -10.98
N TYR A 283 -2.25 -6.85 -11.02
CA TYR A 283 -0.87 -6.52 -11.38
C TYR A 283 -0.42 -7.16 -12.71
N ASP A 284 -1.30 -7.95 -13.31
CA ASP A 284 -1.10 -8.60 -14.60
C ASP A 284 -1.95 -7.89 -15.67
N SER A 285 -1.29 -7.34 -16.69
CA SER A 285 -1.96 -6.50 -17.68
C SER A 285 -2.75 -7.28 -18.74
N ASP A 286 -2.38 -8.53 -19.03
CA ASP A 286 -3.02 -9.33 -20.08
C ASP A 286 -3.98 -10.39 -19.53
N GLN A 287 -3.86 -10.69 -18.23
CA GLN A 287 -4.65 -11.67 -17.50
C GLN A 287 -4.68 -13.04 -18.19
N LYS A 288 -3.53 -13.47 -18.74
CA LYS A 288 -3.35 -14.78 -19.38
C LYS A 288 -2.40 -15.67 -18.58
N TYR A 289 -2.98 -16.67 -17.95
CA TYR A 289 -2.27 -17.46 -16.95
C TYR A 289 -1.96 -18.87 -17.45
N PRO A 290 -0.70 -19.30 -17.49
CA PRO A 290 -0.36 -20.72 -17.60
C PRO A 290 -0.94 -21.49 -16.40
N VAL A 291 -1.62 -22.61 -16.69
CA VAL A 291 -2.21 -23.47 -15.65
C VAL A 291 -1.78 -24.91 -15.87
N TRP A 292 -1.05 -25.42 -14.89
CA TRP A 292 -0.54 -26.79 -14.87
C TRP A 292 -1.15 -27.61 -13.75
N GLY A 293 -1.26 -28.92 -13.98
CA GLY A 293 -1.55 -29.91 -12.97
C GLY A 293 -0.34 -30.81 -12.76
N PHE A 294 -0.26 -31.46 -11.60
CA PHE A 294 0.79 -32.45 -11.32
C PHE A 294 0.27 -33.62 -10.49
N GLY A 295 1.02 -34.73 -10.49
CA GLY A 295 0.73 -35.87 -9.62
C GLY A 295 -0.35 -36.82 -10.12
N ALA A 296 -0.63 -36.82 -11.42
CA ALA A 296 -1.67 -37.65 -12.01
C ALA A 296 -1.18 -38.45 -13.22
N LYS A 297 -1.95 -39.49 -13.56
CA LYS A 297 -1.67 -40.39 -14.68
C LYS A 297 -2.54 -40.10 -15.88
N TYR A 298 -1.92 -40.10 -17.05
CA TYR A 298 -2.59 -40.21 -18.35
C TYR A 298 -2.03 -41.44 -19.06
N GLU A 299 -2.91 -42.29 -19.58
CA GLU A 299 -2.51 -43.50 -20.31
C GLU A 299 -1.50 -44.40 -19.54
N GLY A 300 -1.58 -44.38 -18.20
CA GLY A 300 -0.71 -45.16 -17.31
C GLY A 300 0.62 -44.51 -16.92
N VAL A 301 0.98 -43.37 -17.52
CA VAL A 301 2.21 -42.61 -17.22
C VAL A 301 1.90 -41.50 -16.22
N VAL A 302 2.71 -41.38 -15.16
CA VAL A 302 2.59 -40.27 -14.19
C VAL A 302 3.22 -39.02 -14.79
N HIS A 303 2.51 -37.90 -14.71
CA HIS A 303 2.99 -36.59 -15.11
C HIS A 303 3.12 -35.68 -13.88
N HIS A 304 4.29 -35.05 -13.73
CA HIS A 304 4.55 -34.06 -12.68
C HIS A 304 4.45 -32.62 -13.18
N ALA A 305 4.12 -32.44 -14.46
CA ALA A 305 3.55 -31.22 -15.03
C ALA A 305 2.73 -31.57 -16.28
N PHE A 306 1.46 -31.18 -16.33
CA PHE A 306 0.60 -31.27 -17.51
C PHE A 306 -0.30 -30.04 -17.62
N GLN A 307 -0.74 -29.69 -18.82
CA GLN A 307 -1.60 -28.52 -19.04
C GLN A 307 -3.05 -28.83 -18.63
N CYS A 308 -3.69 -27.98 -17.81
CA CYS A 308 -5.08 -28.20 -17.38
C CYS A 308 -6.12 -27.74 -18.42
N GLY A 309 -5.78 -26.74 -19.23
CA GLY A 309 -6.67 -26.17 -20.24
C GLY A 309 -6.39 -26.68 -21.66
N THR A 310 -7.30 -26.39 -22.59
CA THR A 310 -7.11 -26.68 -24.03
C THR A 310 -6.14 -25.71 -24.72
N SER A 311 -5.80 -24.61 -24.05
CA SER A 311 -4.90 -23.57 -24.53
C SER A 311 -3.70 -23.42 -23.58
N PRO A 312 -2.53 -22.95 -24.08
CA PRO A 312 -1.34 -22.77 -23.25
C PRO A 312 -1.54 -21.83 -22.04
N GLN A 313 -2.47 -20.89 -22.15
CA GLN A 313 -2.85 -19.95 -21.11
C GLN A 313 -4.37 -19.86 -20.99
N CYS A 314 -4.86 -19.69 -19.77
CA CYS A 314 -6.26 -19.45 -19.45
C CYS A 314 -6.51 -17.94 -19.36
N SER A 315 -7.68 -17.48 -19.82
CA SER A 315 -8.08 -16.07 -19.74
C SER A 315 -8.80 -15.79 -18.43
N GLY A 316 -8.21 -14.94 -17.58
CA GLY A 316 -8.78 -14.56 -16.30
C GLY A 316 -8.85 -15.71 -15.28
N VAL A 317 -9.25 -15.38 -14.06
CA VAL A 317 -9.40 -16.35 -12.95
C VAL A 317 -10.50 -17.38 -13.27
N ASP A 318 -11.58 -16.96 -13.92
CA ASP A 318 -12.64 -17.87 -14.34
C ASP A 318 -12.13 -18.92 -15.35
N GLY A 319 -11.22 -18.53 -16.25
CA GLY A 319 -10.56 -19.47 -17.15
C GLY A 319 -9.73 -20.52 -16.40
N VAL A 320 -9.04 -20.12 -15.32
CA VAL A 320 -8.30 -21.05 -14.46
C VAL A 320 -9.25 -22.04 -13.79
N LEU A 321 -10.36 -21.56 -13.21
CA LEU A 321 -11.37 -22.42 -12.56
C LEU A 321 -12.04 -23.38 -13.55
N GLN A 322 -12.31 -22.92 -14.77
CA GLN A 322 -12.84 -23.77 -15.84
C GLN A 322 -11.85 -24.85 -16.24
N ALA A 323 -10.58 -24.50 -16.43
CA ALA A 323 -9.52 -25.46 -16.74
C ALA A 323 -9.35 -26.50 -15.63
N TYR A 324 -9.31 -26.06 -14.36
CA TYR A 324 -9.29 -26.94 -13.20
C TYR A 324 -10.43 -27.96 -13.19
N ARG A 325 -11.67 -27.51 -13.35
CA ARG A 325 -12.86 -28.40 -13.39
C ARG A 325 -12.82 -29.34 -14.60
N HIS A 326 -12.32 -28.87 -15.73
CA HIS A 326 -12.24 -29.65 -16.96
C HIS A 326 -11.27 -30.82 -16.84
N VAL A 327 -10.19 -30.70 -16.05
CA VAL A 327 -9.24 -31.80 -15.82
C VAL A 327 -9.94 -33.06 -15.33
N PHE A 328 -10.93 -32.95 -14.42
CA PHE A 328 -11.69 -34.10 -13.91
C PHE A 328 -12.63 -34.74 -14.94
N GLN A 329 -12.84 -34.10 -16.09
CA GLN A 329 -13.63 -34.63 -17.21
C GLN A 329 -12.74 -35.38 -18.22
N THR A 330 -11.42 -35.34 -18.05
CA THR A 330 -10.46 -36.03 -18.91
C THR A 330 -10.22 -37.48 -18.47
N GLY A 331 -9.30 -38.18 -19.13
CA GLY A 331 -8.81 -39.50 -18.74
C GLY A 331 -7.87 -39.51 -17.52
N LEU A 332 -7.81 -38.42 -16.74
CA LEU A 332 -6.99 -38.28 -15.55
C LEU A 332 -7.23 -39.41 -14.55
N ILE A 333 -6.15 -40.01 -14.05
CA ILE A 333 -6.18 -40.87 -12.87
C ILE A 333 -5.27 -40.27 -11.81
N MET A 334 -5.85 -39.79 -10.70
CA MET A 334 -5.10 -39.23 -9.57
C MET A 334 -4.08 -40.24 -9.04
N SER A 335 -2.85 -39.79 -8.78
CA SER A 335 -1.70 -40.67 -8.54
C SER A 335 -0.79 -40.13 -7.44
N ARG A 336 0.45 -40.61 -7.41
CA ARG A 336 1.55 -40.24 -6.52
C ARG A 336 2.84 -40.23 -7.36
N PRO A 337 3.94 -39.66 -6.88
CA PRO A 337 4.09 -38.82 -5.67
C PRO A 337 3.59 -37.38 -5.85
N THR A 338 3.57 -36.62 -4.76
CA THR A 338 3.49 -35.15 -4.73
C THR A 338 4.87 -34.58 -5.01
N ASP A 339 5.10 -34.14 -6.25
CA ASP A 339 6.40 -33.66 -6.74
C ASP A 339 6.21 -32.33 -7.49
N PHE A 340 6.85 -31.27 -7.00
CA PHE A 340 6.77 -29.92 -7.55
C PHE A 340 7.90 -29.61 -8.54
N THR A 341 8.88 -30.51 -8.71
CA THR A 341 10.14 -30.20 -9.40
C THR A 341 9.93 -29.78 -10.85
N GLU A 342 9.08 -30.49 -11.59
CA GLU A 342 8.79 -30.18 -12.99
C GLU A 342 8.02 -28.84 -13.13
N VAL A 343 6.98 -28.61 -12.32
CA VAL A 343 6.24 -27.32 -12.39
C VAL A 343 7.10 -26.13 -12.01
N ILE A 344 8.01 -26.26 -11.03
CA ILE A 344 8.95 -25.20 -10.66
C ILE A 344 9.92 -24.90 -11.81
N GLN A 345 10.47 -25.94 -12.46
CA GLN A 345 11.38 -25.78 -13.59
C GLN A 345 10.70 -25.11 -14.79
N VAL A 346 9.48 -25.56 -15.12
CA VAL A 346 8.68 -24.98 -16.22
C VAL A 346 8.35 -23.53 -15.93
N ALA A 347 7.90 -23.20 -14.71
CA ALA A 347 7.60 -21.83 -14.32
C ALA A 347 8.84 -20.92 -14.36
N SER A 348 10.01 -21.41 -13.94
CA SER A 348 11.26 -20.66 -14.00
C SER A 348 11.68 -20.35 -15.44
N ALA A 349 11.56 -21.33 -16.34
CA ALA A 349 11.83 -21.13 -17.76
C ALA A 349 10.85 -20.11 -18.40
N PHE A 350 9.57 -20.21 -18.04
CA PHE A 350 8.54 -19.28 -18.47
C PHE A 350 8.85 -17.84 -17.99
N ALA A 351 9.15 -17.69 -16.71
CA ALA A 351 9.49 -16.40 -16.09
C ALA A 351 10.70 -15.73 -16.76
N GLN A 352 11.74 -16.51 -17.07
CA GLN A 352 12.91 -15.98 -17.77
C GLN A 352 12.56 -15.52 -19.19
N SER A 353 11.76 -16.29 -19.93
CA SER A 353 11.29 -15.91 -21.27
C SER A 353 10.49 -14.61 -21.26
N ASP A 354 9.61 -14.42 -20.28
CA ASP A 354 8.81 -13.21 -20.13
C ASP A 354 9.65 -11.99 -19.80
N LEU A 355 10.60 -12.12 -18.88
CA LEU A 355 11.53 -11.03 -18.56
C LEU A 355 12.34 -10.63 -19.80
N ASP A 356 12.88 -11.60 -20.55
CA ASP A 356 13.66 -11.33 -21.75
C ASP A 356 12.80 -10.60 -22.80
N ALA A 357 11.56 -11.05 -23.01
CA ALA A 357 10.61 -10.41 -23.93
C ALA A 357 10.20 -9.00 -23.49
N ALA A 358 10.04 -8.77 -22.19
CA ALA A 358 9.74 -7.46 -21.62
C ALA A 358 10.92 -6.50 -21.80
N GLN A 359 12.15 -6.96 -21.56
CA GLN A 359 13.37 -6.16 -21.70
C GLN A 359 13.59 -5.67 -23.13
N VAL A 360 13.29 -6.48 -24.14
CA VAL A 360 13.34 -6.06 -25.56
C VAL A 360 12.41 -4.87 -25.84
N LYS A 361 11.31 -4.75 -25.09
CA LYS A 361 10.34 -3.66 -25.19
C LYS A 361 10.65 -2.51 -24.23
N GLY A 362 11.77 -2.54 -23.51
CA GLY A 362 12.10 -1.57 -22.46
C GLY A 362 11.19 -1.65 -21.23
N LYS A 363 10.56 -2.81 -21.01
CA LYS A 363 9.69 -3.10 -19.87
C LYS A 363 10.39 -4.01 -18.85
N GLN A 364 9.75 -4.17 -17.70
CA GLN A 364 10.15 -5.12 -16.65
C GLN A 364 9.01 -6.11 -16.43
N SER A 365 9.35 -7.38 -16.18
CA SER A 365 8.40 -8.45 -15.86
C SER A 365 8.96 -9.28 -14.71
N TYR A 366 8.07 -9.80 -13.87
CA TYR A 366 8.38 -10.72 -12.79
C TYR A 366 7.23 -11.72 -12.66
N THR A 367 7.52 -12.98 -12.33
CA THR A 367 6.50 -14.04 -12.29
C THR A 367 6.27 -14.55 -10.88
N VAL A 368 5.01 -14.84 -10.57
CA VAL A 368 4.58 -15.53 -9.35
C VAL A 368 3.97 -16.88 -9.74
N LEU A 369 4.56 -17.97 -9.23
CA LEU A 369 3.97 -19.30 -9.33
C LEU A 369 3.16 -19.58 -8.05
N LEU A 370 1.87 -19.85 -8.20
CA LEU A 370 1.01 -20.36 -7.14
C LEU A 370 0.95 -21.89 -7.24
N ILE A 371 1.35 -22.61 -6.20
CA ILE A 371 1.22 -24.07 -6.09
C ILE A 371 0.15 -24.38 -5.05
N PHE A 372 -0.93 -25.05 -5.44
CA PHE A 372 -1.99 -25.50 -4.54
C PHE A 372 -1.87 -27.00 -4.31
N SER A 373 -1.71 -27.44 -3.05
CA SER A 373 -1.48 -28.85 -2.70
C SER A 373 -2.08 -29.20 -1.34
N ASP A 374 -2.48 -30.46 -1.15
CA ASP A 374 -3.11 -30.93 0.07
C ASP A 374 -2.17 -31.57 1.10
N GLY A 375 -0.93 -31.83 0.71
CA GLY A 375 -0.03 -32.62 1.54
C GLY A 375 1.43 -32.44 1.21
N SER A 376 2.28 -32.98 2.07
CA SER A 376 3.72 -32.76 2.03
C SER A 376 4.40 -33.22 0.75
N VAL A 377 5.37 -32.42 0.31
CA VAL A 377 6.28 -32.76 -0.79
C VAL A 377 6.97 -34.10 -0.51
N SER A 378 6.89 -35.02 -1.48
CA SER A 378 7.41 -36.38 -1.29
C SER A 378 8.94 -36.45 -1.22
N ASP A 379 9.65 -35.53 -1.87
CA ASP A 379 11.11 -35.42 -1.83
C ASP A 379 11.54 -33.96 -1.63
N VAL A 380 11.67 -33.58 -0.36
CA VAL A 380 12.08 -32.24 0.08
C VAL A 380 13.51 -31.92 -0.37
N VAL A 381 14.40 -32.92 -0.42
CA VAL A 381 15.80 -32.72 -0.80
C VAL A 381 15.90 -32.40 -2.30
N LYS A 382 15.23 -33.19 -3.14
CA LYS A 382 15.16 -32.95 -4.59
C LYS A 382 14.49 -31.61 -4.88
N THR A 383 13.37 -31.32 -4.23
CA THR A 383 12.66 -30.05 -4.40
C THR A 383 13.53 -28.87 -3.98
N GLY A 384 14.23 -29.00 -2.85
CA GLY A 384 15.18 -28.01 -2.40
C GLY A 384 16.31 -27.72 -3.39
N ALA A 385 16.91 -28.77 -3.97
CA ALA A 385 17.94 -28.60 -5.00
C ALA A 385 17.44 -27.84 -6.24
N ILE A 386 16.18 -28.07 -6.65
CA ILE A 386 15.56 -27.33 -7.76
C ILE A 386 15.30 -25.86 -7.38
N LEU A 387 14.84 -25.59 -6.16
CA LEU A 387 14.68 -24.22 -5.67
C LEU A 387 16.01 -23.45 -5.66
N ASP A 388 17.10 -24.10 -5.23
CA ASP A 388 18.44 -23.52 -5.24
C ASP A 388 18.91 -23.25 -6.68
N GLN A 389 18.57 -24.13 -7.62
CA GLN A 389 18.89 -23.96 -9.04
C GLN A 389 18.15 -22.77 -9.66
N VAL A 390 16.89 -22.54 -9.29
CA VAL A 390 16.03 -21.50 -9.90
C VAL A 390 16.02 -20.19 -9.12
N SER A 391 16.74 -20.07 -8.00
CA SER A 391 16.71 -18.89 -7.11
C SER A 391 17.06 -17.56 -7.80
N ASN A 392 17.83 -17.62 -8.89
CA ASN A 392 18.26 -16.44 -9.65
C ASN A 392 17.32 -16.08 -10.81
N SER A 393 16.24 -16.83 -11.03
CA SER A 393 15.20 -16.51 -12.02
C SER A 393 14.26 -15.39 -11.52
N PRO A 394 13.55 -14.67 -12.40
CA PRO A 394 12.55 -13.65 -12.04
C PRO A 394 11.26 -14.28 -11.50
N LEU A 395 11.40 -15.15 -10.49
CA LEU A 395 10.33 -16.00 -9.99
C LEU A 395 10.23 -15.90 -8.47
N SER A 396 9.00 -15.78 -7.98
CA SER A 396 8.60 -16.14 -6.62
C SER A 396 7.60 -17.29 -6.66
N ILE A 397 7.59 -18.12 -5.64
CA ILE A 397 6.79 -19.34 -5.54
C ILE A 397 6.02 -19.30 -4.24
N VAL A 398 4.70 -19.20 -4.34
CA VAL A 398 3.81 -19.31 -3.19
C VAL A 398 3.22 -20.71 -3.17
N ILE A 399 3.47 -21.44 -2.08
CA ILE A 399 2.87 -22.75 -1.84
C ILE A 399 1.69 -22.57 -0.89
N VAL A 400 0.51 -23.00 -1.31
CA VAL A 400 -0.73 -22.93 -0.55
C VAL A 400 -1.15 -24.33 -0.13
N GLY A 401 -1.07 -24.61 1.17
CA GLY A 401 -1.51 -25.85 1.78
C GLY A 401 -3.03 -25.87 1.97
N ILE A 402 -3.71 -26.87 1.41
CA ILE A 402 -5.17 -27.04 1.46
C ILE A 402 -5.52 -28.28 2.28
N GLY A 403 -6.52 -28.21 3.15
CA GLY A 403 -6.88 -29.34 4.01
C GLY A 403 -6.07 -29.35 5.31
N ASP A 404 -6.17 -30.46 6.04
CA ASP A 404 -5.73 -30.58 7.45
C ASP A 404 -4.48 -31.45 7.63
N ASP A 405 -3.70 -31.67 6.57
CA ASP A 405 -2.46 -32.47 6.64
C ASP A 405 -1.32 -31.72 7.37
N GLY A 406 -0.28 -32.45 7.75
CA GLY A 406 0.90 -31.87 8.41
C GLY A 406 1.83 -31.17 7.41
N PHE A 407 1.82 -29.84 7.35
CA PHE A 407 2.61 -29.07 6.38
C PHE A 407 4.08 -28.79 6.77
N SER A 408 4.69 -29.62 7.61
CA SER A 408 6.06 -29.40 8.13
C SER A 408 7.10 -29.29 7.02
N GLU A 409 6.95 -30.07 5.96
CA GLU A 409 7.88 -30.12 4.83
C GLU A 409 7.78 -28.86 3.97
N MET A 410 6.57 -28.33 3.77
CA MET A 410 6.38 -27.07 3.03
C MET A 410 6.96 -25.90 3.81
N LYS A 411 6.72 -25.87 5.13
CA LYS A 411 7.35 -24.89 6.02
C LYS A 411 8.87 -25.00 6.02
N PHE A 412 9.41 -26.22 5.99
CA PHE A 412 10.86 -26.40 5.87
C PHE A 412 11.41 -25.85 4.53
N LEU A 413 10.68 -26.00 3.42
CA LEU A 413 11.10 -25.44 2.13
C LEU A 413 11.15 -23.90 2.18
N ASP A 414 10.17 -23.29 2.85
CA ASP A 414 10.07 -21.85 3.11
C ASP A 414 11.21 -21.34 4.02
N ASP A 415 11.38 -21.94 5.20
CA ASP A 415 12.42 -21.57 6.17
C ASP A 415 13.86 -21.78 5.63
N ARG A 416 14.04 -22.65 4.64
CA ARG A 416 15.35 -22.96 4.05
C ARG A 416 15.79 -21.90 3.04
N THR A 417 14.87 -21.25 2.33
CA THR A 417 15.21 -20.24 1.33
C THR A 417 15.66 -18.95 2.04
N GLY A 418 16.77 -18.35 1.59
CA GLY A 418 17.38 -17.18 2.25
C GLY A 418 18.37 -17.48 3.40
N ALA A 419 18.47 -18.72 3.89
CA ALA A 419 19.46 -19.12 4.90
C ALA A 419 20.88 -19.40 4.32
N GLY A 420 21.02 -19.39 2.99
CA GLY A 420 22.24 -19.68 2.25
C GLY A 420 22.62 -18.61 1.21
N PRO A 421 23.52 -18.90 0.25
CA PRO A 421 23.91 -17.93 -0.79
C PRO A 421 22.81 -17.66 -1.82
N TYR A 422 21.70 -18.40 -1.75
CA TYR A 422 20.59 -18.34 -2.69
C TYR A 422 19.57 -17.30 -2.24
N ARG A 423 18.98 -16.60 -3.21
CA ARG A 423 17.87 -15.67 -2.96
C ARG A 423 16.68 -16.43 -2.39
N ASP A 424 16.00 -15.83 -1.43
CA ASP A 424 14.70 -16.31 -0.98
C ASP A 424 13.61 -16.10 -2.06
N ILE A 425 12.91 -17.18 -2.41
CA ILE A 425 11.92 -17.22 -3.48
C ILE A 425 10.64 -17.98 -3.11
N VAL A 426 10.60 -18.65 -1.96
CA VAL A 426 9.47 -19.48 -1.56
C VAL A 426 8.72 -18.74 -0.46
N HIS A 427 7.41 -18.92 -0.43
CA HIS A 427 6.57 -18.49 0.67
C HIS A 427 5.50 -19.55 0.91
N PHE A 428 5.31 -20.01 2.14
CA PHE A 428 4.29 -21.02 2.46
C PHE A 428 3.11 -20.43 3.26
N VAL A 429 1.89 -20.77 2.85
CA VAL A 429 0.66 -20.37 3.55
C VAL A 429 -0.32 -21.54 3.67
N GLU A 430 -0.83 -21.77 4.87
CA GLU A 430 -1.92 -22.73 5.13
C GLU A 430 -3.27 -22.06 4.91
N PHE A 431 -4.03 -22.49 3.88
CA PHE A 431 -5.35 -21.94 3.59
C PHE A 431 -6.33 -22.11 4.76
N ASN A 432 -6.28 -23.26 5.43
CA ASN A 432 -7.20 -23.59 6.52
C ASN A 432 -7.11 -22.61 7.71
N SER A 433 -5.95 -22.02 7.94
CA SER A 433 -5.73 -21.00 8.98
C SER A 433 -6.48 -19.69 8.73
N TYR A 434 -6.99 -19.48 7.50
CA TYR A 434 -7.63 -18.24 7.07
C TYR A 434 -9.00 -18.46 6.41
N LYS A 435 -9.61 -19.63 6.59
CA LYS A 435 -10.90 -20.01 5.99
C LYS A 435 -12.02 -18.98 6.16
N HIS A 436 -11.96 -18.16 7.21
CA HIS A 436 -12.99 -17.16 7.52
C HIS A 436 -12.63 -15.73 7.13
N SER A 437 -11.48 -15.47 6.51
CA SER A 437 -11.12 -14.13 6.06
C SER A 437 -10.22 -14.17 4.83
N LYS A 438 -10.77 -13.68 3.72
CA LYS A 438 -10.04 -13.52 2.48
C LYS A 438 -8.89 -12.54 2.68
N GLU A 439 -9.12 -11.46 3.41
CA GLU A 439 -8.17 -10.38 3.64
C GLU A 439 -6.96 -10.89 4.43
N ALA A 440 -7.20 -11.69 5.47
CA ALA A 440 -6.12 -12.30 6.23
C ALA A 440 -5.32 -13.29 5.39
N PHE A 441 -6.00 -14.12 4.58
CA PHE A 441 -5.37 -15.05 3.66
C PHE A 441 -4.49 -14.33 2.63
N THR A 442 -5.04 -13.35 1.91
CA THR A 442 -4.31 -12.60 0.87
C THR A 442 -3.18 -11.77 1.47
N SER A 443 -3.38 -11.18 2.66
CA SER A 443 -2.33 -10.45 3.37
C SER A 443 -1.18 -11.34 3.80
N ALA A 444 -1.46 -12.57 4.26
CA ALA A 444 -0.43 -13.53 4.60
C ALA A 444 0.36 -13.91 3.35
N THR A 445 -0.33 -14.30 2.27
CA THR A 445 0.33 -14.69 1.01
C THR A 445 1.21 -13.61 0.38
N LEU A 446 0.88 -12.33 0.54
CA LEU A 446 1.65 -11.23 -0.02
C LEU A 446 2.73 -10.67 0.92
N SER A 447 2.96 -11.23 2.11
CA SER A 447 3.88 -10.60 3.07
C SER A 447 5.33 -10.56 2.60
N GLU A 448 5.75 -11.57 1.83
CA GLU A 448 7.16 -11.73 1.41
C GLU A 448 7.40 -11.39 -0.06
N LEU A 449 6.38 -11.58 -0.89
CA LEU A 449 6.45 -11.36 -2.33
C LEU A 449 7.05 -9.97 -2.72
N PRO A 450 6.66 -8.85 -2.09
CA PRO A 450 7.23 -7.53 -2.38
C PRO A 450 8.76 -7.49 -2.22
N ASN A 451 9.28 -8.12 -1.16
CA ASN A 451 10.72 -8.13 -0.89
C ASN A 451 11.45 -9.07 -1.85
N GLN A 452 10.87 -10.23 -2.18
CA GLN A 452 11.44 -11.19 -3.13
C GLN A 452 11.62 -10.57 -4.52
N LEU A 453 10.62 -9.81 -5.00
CA LEU A 453 10.70 -9.05 -6.24
C LEU A 453 11.78 -7.97 -6.21
N VAL A 454 11.79 -7.14 -5.15
CA VAL A 454 12.78 -6.06 -5.00
C VAL A 454 14.20 -6.61 -4.95
N ASN A 455 14.41 -7.66 -4.15
CA ASN A 455 15.71 -8.33 -4.02
C ASN A 455 16.20 -8.87 -5.36
N PHE A 456 15.32 -9.46 -6.18
CA PHE A 456 15.68 -9.92 -7.52
C PHE A 456 16.20 -8.78 -8.39
N PHE A 457 15.43 -7.70 -8.56
CA PHE A 457 15.84 -6.59 -9.42
C PHE A 457 17.08 -5.87 -8.90
N GLN A 458 17.19 -5.68 -7.57
CA GLN A 458 18.39 -5.10 -6.96
C GLN A 458 19.63 -5.95 -7.19
N SER A 459 19.52 -7.28 -7.04
CA SER A 459 20.66 -8.19 -7.28
C SER A 459 21.17 -8.18 -8.74
N ARG A 460 20.33 -7.71 -9.67
CA ARG A 460 20.66 -7.52 -11.09
C ARG A 460 20.93 -6.07 -11.48
N GLU A 461 21.06 -5.17 -10.50
CA GLU A 461 21.28 -3.73 -10.69
C GLU A 461 20.20 -3.06 -11.58
N MET A 462 18.99 -3.64 -11.60
CA MET A 462 17.86 -3.13 -12.36
C MET A 462 17.05 -2.16 -11.50
N SER A 463 17.09 -0.87 -11.83
CA SER A 463 16.27 0.14 -11.16
C SER A 463 14.83 0.12 -11.69
N PRO A 464 13.84 0.55 -10.89
CA PRO A 464 12.48 0.77 -11.38
C PRO A 464 12.46 1.74 -12.55
N LEU A 465 11.56 1.49 -13.51
CA LEU A 465 11.31 2.43 -14.60
C LEU A 465 10.60 3.70 -14.09
N PRO A 466 10.75 4.84 -14.78
CA PRO A 466 10.03 6.06 -14.43
C PRO A 466 8.51 5.84 -14.46
N ARG A 467 7.79 6.40 -13.48
CA ARG A 467 6.32 6.34 -13.47
C ARG A 467 5.77 6.99 -14.74
N THR A 468 4.78 6.36 -15.36
CA THR A 468 4.03 6.97 -16.46
C THR A 468 3.31 8.22 -15.96
N ALA A 469 3.47 9.34 -16.67
CA ALA A 469 2.82 10.60 -16.32
C ALA A 469 1.29 10.42 -16.25
N ILE A 470 0.67 11.03 -15.25
CA ILE A 470 -0.78 10.95 -15.03
C ILE A 470 -1.48 11.61 -16.21
N ASP A 471 -2.17 10.82 -17.02
CA ASP A 471 -3.13 11.29 -18.01
C ASP A 471 -4.53 10.93 -17.52
N LEU A 472 -5.22 11.90 -16.90
CA LEU A 472 -6.58 11.73 -16.39
C LEU A 472 -7.59 11.36 -17.49
N SER A 473 -7.27 11.57 -18.77
CA SER A 473 -8.11 11.14 -19.89
C SER A 473 -8.06 9.64 -20.18
N GLN A 474 -7.07 8.93 -19.64
CA GLN A 474 -6.89 7.48 -19.79
C GLN A 474 -7.34 6.66 -18.57
N VAL A 475 -7.75 7.33 -17.48
CA VAL A 475 -8.25 6.65 -16.29
C VAL A 475 -9.65 6.10 -16.60
N THR A 476 -9.79 4.79 -16.55
CA THR A 476 -11.10 4.12 -16.67
C THR A 476 -11.97 4.49 -15.47
N VAL A 477 -13.22 4.82 -15.75
CA VAL A 477 -14.23 5.08 -14.72
C VAL A 477 -14.98 3.79 -14.50
N ASP A 478 -14.70 3.13 -13.38
CA ASP A 478 -15.40 1.90 -13.01
C ASP A 478 -16.85 2.30 -12.65
N ASP A 479 -17.82 1.64 -13.28
CA ASP A 479 -19.24 1.74 -12.90
C ASP A 479 -19.46 1.00 -11.56
N GLU A 480 -20.46 1.40 -10.77
CA GLU A 480 -20.73 0.79 -9.46
C GLU A 480 -21.13 -0.69 -9.54
N ASP A 481 -21.51 -1.17 -10.72
CA ASP A 481 -22.09 -2.49 -10.97
C ASP A 481 -21.07 -3.54 -11.47
N GLU A 482 -19.76 -3.27 -11.44
CA GLU A 482 -18.79 -4.36 -11.53
C GLU A 482 -18.99 -5.23 -10.28
N GLU A 483 -19.74 -6.32 -10.46
CA GLU A 483 -20.04 -7.33 -9.46
C GLU A 483 -18.79 -7.55 -8.60
N GLU A 484 -18.79 -7.01 -7.37
CA GLU A 484 -17.91 -7.53 -6.33
C GLU A 484 -18.29 -9.01 -6.28
N ILE A 485 -17.44 -9.86 -6.88
CA ILE A 485 -17.56 -11.31 -6.76
C ILE A 485 -17.90 -11.56 -5.31
N ASP A 486 -18.94 -12.36 -5.03
CA ASP A 486 -19.24 -12.76 -3.66
C ASP A 486 -18.03 -13.53 -3.15
N LEU A 487 -17.19 -12.79 -2.44
CA LEU A 487 -15.91 -13.18 -1.88
C LEU A 487 -16.08 -13.55 -0.41
N SER A 488 -17.32 -13.68 0.07
CA SER A 488 -17.56 -14.32 1.33
C SER A 488 -16.97 -15.73 1.23
N LEU A 489 -15.81 -15.91 1.88
CA LEU A 489 -15.33 -17.25 2.22
C LEU A 489 -16.23 -17.89 3.29
N ASP A 490 -17.34 -17.23 3.66
CA ASP A 490 -18.24 -17.64 4.70
C ASP A 490 -18.95 -18.93 4.26
N PHE A 491 -18.57 -20.00 4.95
CA PHE A 491 -19.15 -21.31 4.77
C PHE A 491 -20.57 -21.26 5.33
N GLY A 492 -21.54 -21.73 4.55
CA GLY A 492 -22.95 -21.62 4.87
C GLY A 492 -23.27 -21.77 6.36
N SER A 493 -23.87 -20.74 6.94
CA SER A 493 -24.90 -20.93 7.94
C SER A 493 -26.20 -20.47 7.32
N GLU A 494 -27.11 -21.42 7.16
CA GLU A 494 -28.52 -21.12 6.95
C GLU A 494 -28.96 -20.15 8.06
N GLU A 495 -29.42 -18.96 7.68
CA GLU A 495 -30.70 -18.39 8.09
C GLU A 495 -30.84 -16.98 7.50
N GLU A 496 -31.50 -16.94 6.35
CA GLU A 496 -32.09 -15.75 5.77
C GLU A 496 -33.11 -15.17 6.77
N ILE A 497 -32.83 -14.01 7.36
CA ILE A 497 -33.88 -13.15 7.92
C ILE A 497 -33.83 -11.81 7.19
N VAL A 498 -34.65 -11.73 6.14
CA VAL A 498 -35.01 -10.48 5.48
C VAL A 498 -35.89 -9.68 6.44
N VAL A 499 -35.32 -8.68 7.12
CA VAL A 499 -36.13 -7.61 7.72
C VAL A 499 -36.43 -6.59 6.63
N SER A 500 -37.54 -6.80 5.92
CA SER A 500 -38.11 -5.80 5.03
C SER A 500 -38.72 -4.67 5.85
N GLY A 501 -38.02 -3.54 5.91
CA GLY A 501 -38.55 -2.26 6.43
C GLY A 501 -39.57 -1.66 5.45
N GLY A 502 -40.75 -2.27 5.37
CA GLY A 502 -41.89 -1.76 4.62
C GLY A 502 -42.54 -0.59 5.34
N TYR A 503 -42.41 0.59 4.75
CA TYR A 503 -43.15 1.81 5.07
C TYR A 503 -44.67 1.53 5.18
N MET A 504 -45.25 1.69 6.37
CA MET A 504 -46.69 1.94 6.49
C MET A 504 -46.97 3.39 6.09
N GLN A 505 -47.53 3.58 4.90
CA GLN A 505 -48.25 4.79 4.55
C GLN A 505 -49.59 4.82 5.30
N ASN A 506 -49.77 5.84 6.13
CA ASN A 506 -51.09 6.27 6.60
C ASN A 506 -51.89 6.84 5.41
N GLY A 507 -53.13 6.40 5.25
CA GLY A 507 -54.07 6.95 4.28
C GLY A 507 -55.48 6.40 4.40
N PHE A 508 -56.24 6.99 5.33
CA PHE A 508 -57.70 6.97 5.54
C PHE A 508 -58.43 5.65 5.83
#